data_AF-A0A3C0SQI0-F1
#
_entry.id   AF-A0A3C0SQI0-F1
#
_cell.length_a   1.000
_cell.length_b   1.000
_cell.length_c   1.000
_cell.angle_alpha   90.00
_cell.angle_beta   90.00
_cell.angle_gamma   90.00
#
_symmetry.space_group_name_H-M   'P 1'
#
loop_
_entity.id
_entity.type
_entity.pdbx_description
1 polymer ?
#
loop_
_entity_poly.entity_id
_entity_poly.type
_entity_poly.pdbx_seq_one_letter_code
_entity_poly.pdbx_strand_id
1 'polypeptide(L)' 'MALTKVTERIYFLENDREADRPLIGYIKGDKYSLMVDAGNSKN' A
#
# COMPACT_ATOMS: atom_id res chain seq x y z
N MET A 1 0.18 0.35 -11.64
CA MET A 1 0.64 0.99 -10.39
C MET A 1 2.03 0.48 -10.05
N ALA A 2 2.98 1.37 -9.77
CA ALA A 2 4.32 0.99 -9.32
C ALA A 2 4.38 1.11 -7.79
N LEU A 3 5.01 0.13 -7.13
CA LEU A 3 5.23 0.16 -5.68
C LEU A 3 6.44 1.04 -5.38
N THR A 4 6.22 2.16 -4.70
CA THR A 4 7.29 3.07 -4.29
C THR A 4 7.90 2.59 -2.99
N LYS A 5 9.22 2.38 -2.99
CA LYS A 5 10.00 2.07 -1.80
C LYS A 5 10.52 3.36 -1.18
N VAL A 6 10.09 3.66 0.04
CA VAL A 6 10.56 4.84 0.81
C VAL A 6 11.79 4.48 1.62
N THR A 7 11.74 3.33 2.29
CA THR A 7 12.86 2.77 3.07
C THR A 7 12.92 1.26 2.86
N GLU A 8 13.86 0.56 3.51
CA GLU A 8 13.87 -0.90 3.50
C GLU A 8 12.59 -1.54 4.06
N ARG A 9 11.82 -0.80 4.88
CA ARG A 9 10.65 -1.33 5.57
C ARG A 9 9.34 -0.65 5.22
N ILE A 10 9.38 0.46 4.49
CA ILE A 10 8.19 1.29 4.19
C ILE A 10 8.01 1.42 2.69
N TYR A 11 6.82 1.05 2.23
CA TYR A 11 6.41 1.07 0.84
C TYR A 11 5.01 1.67 0.71
N PHE A 12 4.70 2.24 -0.45
CA PHE A 12 3.33 2.64 -0.77
C PHE A 12 3.01 2.48 -2.25
N LEU A 13 1.73 2.28 -2.53
CA LEU A 13 1.12 2.47 -3.85
C LEU A 13 0.43 3.82 -3.84
N GLU A 14 0.73 4.68 -4.81
CA GLU A 14 0.04 5.96 -4.97
C GLU A 14 -1.47 5.79 -5.10
N ASN A 15 -2.21 6.79 -4.64
CA ASN A 15 -3.65 6.84 -4.80
C ASN A 15 -4.00 6.95 -6.29
N ASP A 16 -5.14 6.39 -6.67
CA ASP A 16 -5.69 6.56 -8.03
C ASP A 16 -6.91 7.44 -7.93
N ARG A 17 -6.79 8.67 -8.44
CA ARG A 17 -7.87 9.66 -8.39
C ARG A 17 -9.00 9.34 -9.35
N GLU A 18 -8.71 8.68 -10.47
CA GLU A 18 -9.74 8.31 -11.46
C GLU A 18 -10.59 7.15 -10.93
N ALA A 19 -9.96 6.21 -10.24
CA ALA A 19 -10.62 5.04 -9.67
C ALA A 19 -11.07 5.23 -8.19
N ASP A 20 -10.91 6.42 -7.62
CA ASP A 20 -11.15 6.74 -6.20
C ASP A 20 -10.50 5.75 -5.23
N ARG A 21 -9.29 5.28 -5.57
CA ARG A 21 -8.55 4.35 -4.72
C ARG A 21 -7.65 5.13 -3.76
N PRO A 22 -7.69 4.83 -2.46
CA PRO A 22 -6.77 5.45 -1.51
C PRO A 22 -5.34 4.99 -1.77
N LEU A 23 -4.39 5.73 -1.21
CA LEU A 23 -3.00 5.28 -1.11
C LEU A 23 -2.97 4.01 -0.25
N ILE A 24 -2.22 3.01 -0.71
CA ILE A 24 -2.06 1.75 0.04
C ILE A 24 -0.66 1.73 0.64
N GLY A 25 -0.58 1.71 1.96
CA GLY A 25 0.69 1.61 2.70
C GLY A 25 1.06 0.17 3.03
N TYR A 26 2.35 -0.14 3.02
CA TYR A 26 2.88 -1.43 3.45
C TYR A 26 4.10 -1.26 4.35
N ILE A 27 4.06 -1.92 5.51
CA ILE A 27 5.14 -1.96 6.49
C ILE A 27 5.65 -3.40 6.59
N LYS A 28 6.89 -3.61 6.15
CA LYS A 28 7.59 -4.91 6.18
C LYS A 28 8.22 -5.12 7.55
N GLY A 29 7.61 -5.96 8.37
CA GLY A 29 8.27 -6.52 9.56
C GLY A 29 8.98 -7.82 9.24
N ASP A 30 9.67 -8.38 10.23
CA ASP A 30 10.48 -9.60 10.05
C ASP A 30 9.64 -10.88 10.15
N LYS A 31 8.54 -10.84 10.92
CA LYS A 31 7.61 -11.97 11.10
C LYS A 31 6.20 -11.67 10.60
N TYR A 32 5.79 -10.42 10.70
CA TYR A 32 4.48 -9.94 10.29
C TYR A 32 4.66 -8.65 9.51
N SER A 33 3.70 -8.37 8.64
CA SER A 33 3.62 -7.12 7.92
C SER A 33 2.27 -6.47 8.18
N LEU A 34 2.24 -5.15 8.13
CA LEU A 34 1.02 -4.36 8.26
C LEU A 34 0.70 -3.72 6.92
N MET A 35 -0.55 -3.87 6.50
CA MET A 35 -1.10 -3.08 5.40
C MET A 35 -1.97 -1.95 5.96
N VAL A 36 -1.86 -0.77 5.37
CA VAL A 36 -2.62 0.43 5.72
C VAL A 36 -3.50 0.80 4.53
N ASP A 37 -4.79 1.06 4.78
CA ASP A 37 -5.79 1.39 3.75
C ASP A 37 -5.86 0.37 2.59
N ALA A 38 -5.65 -0.91 2.90
CA ALA A 38 -5.74 -2.01 1.95
C ALA A 38 -7.19 -2.47 1.69
N GLY A 39 -8.12 -1.52 1.62
CA GLY A 39 -9.55 -1.75 1.50
C GLY A 39 -10.08 -1.61 0.08
N ASN A 40 -10.94 -2.57 -0.29
CA ASN A 40 -11.86 -2.64 -1.43
C ASN A 40 -11.32 -3.20 -2.77
N SER A 41 -10.91 -4.46 -2.78
CA SER A 41 -11.05 -5.32 -3.96
C SER A 41 -12.42 -5.99 -3.93
N LYS A 42 -13.23 -5.80 -4.98
CA LYS A 42 -14.47 -6.57 -5.17
C LYS A 42 -14.14 -8.06 -5.23
N ASN A 43 -14.95 -8.89 -4.56
CA ASN A 43 -15.01 -10.33 -4.84
C ASN A 43 -15.53 -10.57 -6.26
#